data_AF-A0A3E0P7M9-F1
#
_entry.id   AF-A0A3E0P7M9-F1
#
_cell.length_a   1.000
_cell.length_b   1.000
_cell.length_c   1.000
_cell.angle_alpha   90.00
_cell.angle_beta   90.00
_cell.angle_gamma   90.00
#
_symmetry.space_group_name_H-M   'P 1'
#
loop_
_entity.id
_entity.type
_entity.pdbx_description
1 polymer ?
#
loop_
_entity_poly.entity_id
_entity_poly.type
_entity_poly.pdbx_seq_one_letter_code
_entity_poly.pdbx_strand_id
1 'polypeptide(L)' 'FEPAWERMVVDSDDETRIERAMERGMDRQDVLRRMNRQPQRGEWLEAADIVIPNHGTLDDLENAVSVLVEMVF' A
#
# COMPACT_ATOMS: atom_id res chain seq x y z
N PHE A 1 25.34 -5.67 -15.61
CA PHE A 1 23.90 -5.56 -15.32
C PHE A 1 23.75 -5.83 -13.84
N GLU A 2 23.61 -4.79 -13.02
CA GLU A 2 23.06 -5.04 -11.68
C GLU A 2 21.59 -5.42 -11.86
N PRO A 3 21.07 -6.42 -11.15
CA PRO A 3 19.63 -6.65 -11.18
C PRO A 3 18.96 -5.37 -10.69
N ALA A 4 18.17 -4.74 -11.57
CA ALA A 4 17.29 -3.66 -11.16
C ALA A 4 16.30 -4.27 -10.17
N TRP A 5 16.27 -3.73 -8.95
CA TRP A 5 15.29 -4.14 -7.95
C TRP A 5 13.91 -3.68 -8.42
N GLU A 6 12.94 -4.58 -8.44
CA GLU A 6 11.54 -4.20 -8.69
C GLU A 6 10.95 -3.51 -7.46
N ARG A 7 10.26 -2.39 -7.68
CA ARG A 7 9.56 -1.64 -6.65
C ARG A 7 8.11 -2.11 -6.53
N MET A 8 7.80 -2.66 -5.37
CA MET A 8 6.45 -3.07 -5.01
C MET A 8 5.79 -2.06 -4.06
N VAL A 9 4.56 -1.66 -4.36
CA VAL A 9 3.75 -0.74 -3.54
C VAL A 9 2.50 -1.44 -3.05
N VAL A 10 2.27 -1.43 -1.74
CA VAL A 10 1.00 -1.86 -1.14
C VAL A 10 0.09 -0.65 -1.02
N ASP A 11 -0.96 -0.61 -1.84
CA ASP A 11 -1.87 0.52 -1.95
C ASP A 11 -3.17 0.27 -1.18
N SER A 12 -3.71 1.33 -0.58
CA SER A 12 -4.99 1.31 0.13
C SER A 12 -5.57 2.71 0.07
N ASP A 13 -6.90 2.83 0.01
CA ASP A 13 -7.53 4.15 -0.06
C ASP A 13 -7.30 4.93 1.23
N ASP A 14 -7.25 6.25 1.11
CA ASP A 14 -6.85 7.11 2.22
C ASP A 14 -7.75 6.94 3.45
N GLU A 15 -9.06 6.76 3.28
CA GLU A 15 -9.96 6.55 4.41
C GLU A 15 -9.68 5.21 5.11
N THR A 16 -9.46 4.12 4.37
CA THR A 16 -9.07 2.82 4.95
C THR A 16 -7.74 2.91 5.71
N ARG A 17 -6.77 3.67 5.19
CA ARG A 17 -5.49 3.92 5.88
C ARG A 17 -5.71 4.68 7.19
N ILE A 18 -6.59 5.68 7.16
CA ILE A 18 -6.93 6.50 8.33
C ILE A 18 -7.64 5.68 9.39
N GLU A 19 -8.70 4.95 9.02
CA GLU A 19 -9.47 4.07 9.91
C GLU A 19 -8.55 3.06 10.60
N ARG A 20 -7.75 2.31 9.83
CA ARG A 20 -6.81 1.32 10.38
C ARG A 20 -5.77 1.96 11.30
N ALA A 21 -5.35 3.20 11.03
CA ALA A 21 -4.43 3.92 11.91
C ALA A 21 -5.09 4.34 13.22
N MET A 22 -6.36 4.76 13.16
CA MET A 22 -7.16 5.09 14.34
C MET A 22 -7.46 3.85 15.20
N GLU A 23 -7.75 2.70 14.59
CA GLU A 23 -7.92 1.42 15.29
C GLU A 23 -6.66 1.01 16.06
N ARG A 24 -5.48 1.39 15.55
CA ARG A 24 -4.18 1.20 16.24
C ARG A 24 -3.89 2.27 17.30
N GLY A 25 -4.84 3.16 17.60
CA GLY A 25 -4.75 4.16 18.66
C GLY A 25 -4.15 5.50 18.25
N MET A 26 -4.07 5.81 16.94
CA MET A 26 -3.65 7.15 16.49
C MET A 26 -4.83 8.12 16.42
N ASP A 27 -4.58 9.40 16.73
CA ASP A 27 -5.54 10.47 16.48
C ASP A 27 -5.65 10.79 14.98
N ARG A 28 -6.86 11.07 14.50
CA ARG A 28 -7.12 11.35 13.07
C ARG A 28 -6.29 12.51 12.53
N GLN A 29 -6.15 13.60 13.29
CA GLN A 29 -5.38 14.77 12.85
C GLN A 29 -3.89 14.46 12.75
N ASP A 30 -3.38 13.62 13.64
CA ASP A 30 -1.99 13.13 13.56
C ASP A 30 -1.77 12.23 12.34
N VAL A 31 -2.72 11.35 12.02
CA VAL A 31 -2.65 10.51 10.81
C VAL A 31 -2.62 11.38 9.55
N LEU A 32 -3.54 12.34 9.43
CA LEU A 32 -3.59 13.28 8.30
C LEU A 32 -2.30 14.10 8.18
N ARG A 33 -1.76 14.60 9.29
CA ARG A 33 -0.46 15.29 9.31
C ARG A 33 0.68 14.42 8.78
N ARG A 34 0.70 13.14 9.12
CA ARG A 34 1.74 12.20 8.65
C ARG A 34 1.57 11.88 7.17
N MET A 35 0.35 11.65 6.72
CA MET A 35 0.05 11.39 5.31
C MET A 35 0.44 12.58 4.43
N ASN A 36 0.14 13.81 4.85
CA ASN A 36 0.52 15.04 4.13
C ASN A 36 2.04 15.29 4.01
N ARG A 37 2.88 14.55 4.76
CA ARG A 37 4.35 14.63 4.66
C ARG A 37 4.95 13.56 3.74
N GLN A 38 4.13 12.63 3.25
CA GLN A 38 4.53 11.58 2.32
C GLN A 38 4.23 12.02 0.89
N PRO A 39 4.88 11.41 -0.12
CA PRO A 39 4.42 11.51 -1.50
C PRO A 39 2.95 11.11 -1.62
N GLN A 40 2.25 11.75 -2.56
CA GLN A 40 0.86 11.46 -2.86
C GLN A 40 0.71 10.03 -3.36
N ARG A 41 -0.49 9.46 -3.18
CA ARG A 41 -0.82 8.11 -3.66
C ARG A 41 -0.45 7.92 -5.15
N GLY A 42 -0.77 8.90 -6.00
CA GLY A 42 -0.44 8.86 -7.42
C GLY A 42 1.07 8.74 -7.69
N GLU A 43 1.90 9.46 -6.94
CA GLU A 43 3.37 9.39 -7.09
C GLU A 43 3.91 8.01 -6.73
N TRP A 44 3.33 7.35 -5.71
CA TRP A 44 3.70 5.97 -5.39
C TRP A 44 3.26 4.97 -6.46
N LEU A 45 2.05 5.14 -7.01
CA LEU A 45 1.53 4.26 -8.05
C LEU A 45 2.31 4.40 -9.36
N GLU A 46 2.67 5.62 -9.77
CA GLU A 46 3.50 5.88 -10.95
C GLU A 46 4.92 5.29 -10.81
N ALA A 47 5.42 5.24 -9.58
CA ALA A 47 6.76 4.76 -9.27
C ALA A 47 6.86 3.23 -9.12
N ALA A 48 5.74 2.50 -9.14
CA ALA A 48 5.66 1.08 -8.84
C ALA A 48 5.81 0.20 -10.10
N ASP A 49 6.63 -0.84 -10.00
CA ASP A 49 6.65 -1.94 -10.97
C ASP A 49 5.49 -2.92 -10.69
N ILE A 50 5.17 -3.11 -9.41
CA ILE A 50 4.11 -3.99 -8.93
C ILE A 50 3.26 -3.25 -7.89
N VAL A 51 1.93 -3.33 -8.02
CA VAL A 51 0.97 -2.79 -7.04
C VAL A 51 0.20 -3.93 -6.39
N ILE A 52 0.20 -3.98 -5.05
CA ILE A 52 -0.64 -4.88 -4.25
C ILE A 52 -1.84 -4.09 -3.73
N PRO A 53 -3.07 -4.41 -4.18
CA PRO A 53 -4.27 -3.79 -3.63
C PRO A 53 -4.55 -4.29 -2.21
N ASN A 54 -4.71 -3.36 -1.27
CA ASN A 54 -5.04 -3.61 0.15
C ASN A 54 -6.22 -2.72 0.59
N HIS A 55 -7.17 -2.54 -0.31
CA HIS A 55 -8.41 -1.79 -0.07
C HIS A 55 -9.46 -2.64 0.65
N GLY A 56 -9.48 -3.94 0.35
CA GLY A 56 -10.52 -4.86 0.78
C GLY A 56 -10.20 -5.63 2.05
N THR A 57 -10.71 -6.86 2.07
CA THR A 57 -10.56 -7.82 3.15
C THR A 57 -9.16 -8.45 3.18
N LEU A 58 -8.87 -9.21 4.23
CA LEU A 58 -7.64 -10.01 4.29
C LEU A 58 -7.62 -11.05 3.16
N ASP A 59 -8.75 -11.69 2.87
CA ASP A 59 -8.87 -12.68 1.79
C ASP A 59 -8.56 -12.06 0.42
N ASP A 60 -9.00 -10.81 0.17
CA ASP A 60 -8.66 -10.08 -1.06
C ASP A 60 -7.15 -9.87 -1.19
N LEU A 61 -6.50 -9.49 -0.08
CA LEU A 61 -5.05 -9.29 -0.02
C LEU A 61 -4.29 -10.61 -0.20
N GLU A 62 -4.72 -11.68 0.46
CA GLU A 62 -4.13 -13.02 0.33
C GLU A 62 -4.19 -13.53 -1.11
N ASN A 63 -5.33 -13.34 -1.78
CA ASN A 63 -5.49 -13.68 -3.20
C ASN A 63 -4.53 -12.86 -4.09
N ALA A 64 -4.43 -11.54 -3.86
CA ALA A 64 -3.53 -10.68 -4.63
C ALA A 64 -2.05 -11.08 -4.47
N VAL A 65 -1.63 -11.40 -3.24
CA VAL A 65 -0.26 -11.86 -2.95
C VAL A 65 -0.01 -13.23 -3.57
N SER A 66 -0.98 -14.14 -3.51
CA SER A 66 -0.82 -15.50 -4.07
C SER A 66 -0.55 -15.47 -5.58
N VAL A 67 -1.30 -14.65 -6.32
CA VAL A 67 -1.07 -14.44 -7.77
C VAL A 67 0.34 -13.91 -8.03
N LEU A 68 0.83 -12.96 -7.24
CA LEU A 68 2.17 -12.40 -7.41
C LEU A 68 3.26 -13.44 -7.11
N VAL A 69 3.09 -14.27 -6.09
CA VAL A 69 4.04 -15.34 -5.76
C VAL A 69 4.15 -16.33 -6.91
N GLU A 70 3.04 -16.73 -7.53
CA GLU A 70 3.01 -17.63 -8.71
C GLU A 70 3.64 -17.01 -9.96
N MET A 71 3.69 -15.68 -10.08
CA MET A 71 4.30 -14.99 -11.21
C MET A 71 5.82 -14.82 -11.07
N VAL A 72 6.32 -14.73 -9.82
CA VAL A 72 7.73 -14.43 -9.51
C VAL A 72 8.56 -15.70 -9.26
N PHE A 73 7.93 -16.81 -8.85
CA PHE A 73 8.58 -18.08 -8.51
C PHE A 73 8.02 -19.26 -9.31
#